data_AF-A0A7X6UBW5-F1
#
_entry.id   AF-A0A7X6UBW5-F1
#
_cell.length_a   1.000
_cell.length_b   1.000
_cell.length_c   1.000
_cell.angle_alpha   90.00
_cell.angle_beta   90.00
_cell.angle_gamma   90.00
#
_symmetry.space_group_name_H-M   'P 1'
#
loop_
_entity.id
_entity.type
_entity.pdbx_description
1 polymer ?
#
loop_
_entity_poly.entity_id
_entity_poly.type
_entity_poly.pdbx_seq_one_letter_code
_entity_poly.pdbx_strand_id
1 'polypeptide(L)'
;MSVVDLERPLRHPDTGSAPLMTKRARWLVVWGFVLPGSAQLLAGSRKLGRFGLSATVLMWVLVILAGIGALTQREFTLQVLTNTFVLLIVQGLLIAYAVLWLVLGFDTLRLTKLVKVSSAWRLPVVILSLLLTFGPVLGAGWAANSVGSVRGAIGDIFGGGAPAVEPVDGRYNILLLGTDAGEDREGLRPDSISLVSVDAETGQSVIVGLPRELIEMPFPEDSPMAAVHPNGFGVAPNAFSEDWGGCLTTCYLNALYAEVELLGDPMYEGFYADSVSRGSSPGIEATKDAVEGATGLTVQFYVLIDMNGFARL
;
A
#
# COMPACT_ATOMS: atom_id res chain seq x y z
N MET A 1 48.58 38.99 -5.64
CA MET A 1 47.34 38.48 -5.02
C MET A 1 46.64 39.69 -4.42
N SER A 2 45.43 40.02 -4.86
CA SER A 2 44.77 41.26 -4.42
C SER A 2 44.25 41.10 -2.98
N VAL A 3 44.09 42.20 -2.23
CA VAL A 3 43.57 42.17 -0.85
C VAL A 3 42.17 41.52 -0.79
N VAL A 4 41.41 41.60 -1.88
CA VAL A 4 40.09 40.97 -2.05
C VAL A 4 40.17 39.43 -2.15
N ASP A 5 41.29 38.86 -2.59
CA ASP A 5 41.47 37.40 -2.64
C ASP A 5 41.68 36.79 -1.24
N LEU A 6 42.16 37.58 -0.26
CA LEU A 6 42.28 37.18 1.15
C LEU A 6 40.92 37.12 1.87
N GLU A 7 39.88 37.78 1.34
CA GLU A 7 38.54 37.82 1.96
C GLU A 7 37.72 36.53 1.74
N ARG A 8 38.17 35.60 0.87
CA ARG A 8 37.46 34.34 0.58
C ARG A 8 38.31 33.10 0.85
N PRO A 9 38.69 32.85 2.11
CA PRO A 9 39.62 31.78 2.49
C PRO A 9 39.12 30.36 2.15
N LEU A 10 37.81 30.17 1.92
CA LEU A 10 37.25 28.88 1.51
C LEU A 10 37.37 28.61 0.00
N ARG A 11 37.39 29.65 -0.84
CA ARG A 11 37.48 29.50 -2.30
C ARG A 11 38.91 29.58 -2.80
N HIS A 12 39.68 30.49 -2.21
CA HIS A 12 41.10 30.71 -2.50
C HIS A 12 41.91 30.51 -1.21
N PRO A 13 42.01 29.28 -0.69
CA PRO A 13 42.77 29.02 0.53
C PRO A 13 44.27 29.19 0.29
N ASP A 14 44.98 29.63 1.33
CA ASP A 14 46.43 29.46 1.41
C ASP A 14 46.76 27.96 1.47
N THR A 15 47.29 27.43 0.37
CA THR A 15 47.63 25.99 0.26
C THR A 15 48.92 25.60 0.97
N GLY A 16 49.67 26.57 1.52
CA GLY A 16 50.87 26.32 2.32
C GLY A 16 50.54 25.93 3.77
N SER A 17 49.39 26.32 4.30
CA SER A 17 48.99 26.05 5.69
C SER A 17 48.14 24.79 5.82
N ALA A 18 48.78 23.68 6.19
CA ALA A 18 48.11 22.39 6.43
C ALA A 18 46.95 22.47 7.46
N PRO A 19 47.05 23.21 8.59
CA PRO A 19 45.92 23.34 9.53
C PRO A 19 44.69 24.01 8.93
N LEU A 20 44.88 25.05 8.09
CA LEU A 20 43.80 25.75 7.39
C LEU A 20 43.12 24.81 6.38
N MET A 21 43.92 24.08 5.59
CA MET A 21 43.44 23.11 4.62
C MET A 21 42.65 21.97 5.28
N THR A 22 43.09 21.49 6.45
CA THR A 22 42.35 20.49 7.24
C THR A 22 41.02 21.04 7.74
N LYS A 23 40.99 22.26 8.31
CA LYS A 23 39.74 22.90 8.75
C LYS A 23 38.76 23.09 7.59
N ARG A 24 39.25 23.56 6.44
CA ARG A 24 38.48 23.73 5.22
C ARG A 24 37.91 22.40 4.71
N ALA A 25 38.71 21.35 4.64
CA ALA A 25 38.28 20.03 4.17
C ALA A 25 37.12 19.48 5.02
N ARG A 26 37.24 19.57 6.36
CA ARG A 26 36.17 19.15 7.29
C ARG A 26 34.87 19.92 7.05
N TRP A 27 34.95 21.24 6.94
CA TRP A 27 33.76 22.07 6.70
C TRP A 27 33.10 21.79 5.35
N LEU A 28 33.88 21.60 4.28
CA LEU A 28 33.33 21.28 2.96
C LEU A 28 32.61 19.92 2.97
N VAL A 29 33.18 18.92 3.64
CA VAL A 29 32.57 17.58 3.74
C VAL A 29 31.28 17.63 4.56
N VAL A 30 31.29 18.26 5.73
CA VAL A 30 30.11 18.35 6.61
C VAL A 30 29.00 19.17 5.95
N TRP A 31 29.29 20.37 5.45
CA TRP A 31 28.27 21.19 4.80
C TRP A 31 27.81 20.60 3.47
N GLY A 32 28.71 19.96 2.72
CA GLY A 32 28.34 19.25 1.49
C GLY A 32 27.35 18.11 1.73
N PHE A 33 27.34 17.52 2.93
CA PHE A 33 26.34 16.54 3.35
C PHE A 33 25.05 17.19 3.87
N VAL A 34 25.15 18.17 4.79
CA VAL A 34 23.97 18.82 5.40
C VAL A 34 23.14 19.56 4.35
N LEU A 35 23.81 20.23 3.41
CA LEU A 35 23.22 20.96 2.30
C LEU A 35 23.97 20.60 1.00
N PRO A 36 23.54 19.56 0.29
CA PRO A 36 24.12 19.15 -0.99
C PRO A 36 24.26 20.32 -1.96
N GLY A 37 25.43 20.43 -2.60
CA GLY A 37 25.76 21.54 -3.49
C GLY A 37 26.37 22.77 -2.80
N SER A 38 26.32 22.87 -1.46
CA SER A 38 26.94 23.98 -0.74
C SER A 38 28.47 24.02 -0.90
N ALA A 39 29.14 22.86 -0.87
CA ALA A 39 30.58 22.76 -1.07
C ALA A 39 31.01 23.25 -2.47
N GLN A 40 30.25 22.89 -3.51
CA GLN A 40 30.45 23.35 -4.88
C GLN A 40 30.20 24.85 -5.01
N LEU A 41 29.19 25.40 -4.33
CA LEU A 41 28.89 26.82 -4.35
C LEU A 41 30.02 27.65 -3.71
N LEU A 42 30.57 27.15 -2.61
CA LEU A 42 31.61 27.81 -1.82
C LEU A 42 33.02 27.68 -2.44
N ALA A 43 33.37 26.49 -2.93
CA ALA A 43 34.74 26.16 -3.31
C ALA A 43 34.91 25.69 -4.77
N GLY A 44 33.83 25.41 -5.50
CA GLY A 44 33.85 24.80 -6.82
C GLY A 44 33.01 25.53 -7.86
N SER A 45 32.25 24.75 -8.65
CA SER A 45 31.41 25.29 -9.72
C SER A 45 30.05 25.76 -9.19
N ARG A 46 29.72 27.02 -9.44
CA ARG A 46 28.45 27.61 -9.00
C ARG A 46 27.23 26.99 -9.68
N LYS A 47 27.37 26.53 -10.93
CA LYS A 47 26.27 25.89 -11.67
C LYS A 47 25.86 24.57 -10.99
N LEU A 48 26.83 23.69 -10.71
CA LEU A 48 26.57 22.42 -10.03
C LEU A 48 26.07 22.63 -8.60
N GLY A 49 26.66 23.58 -7.87
CA GLY A 49 26.23 23.88 -6.50
C GLY A 49 24.79 24.39 -6.41
N ARG A 50 24.37 25.27 -7.33
CA ARG A 50 22.98 25.73 -7.41
C ARG A 50 22.03 24.58 -7.76
N PHE A 51 22.40 23.75 -8.72
CA PHE A 51 21.58 22.59 -9.11
C PHE A 51 21.36 21.62 -7.94
N GLY A 52 22.44 21.28 -7.22
CA GLY A 52 22.36 20.46 -6.00
C GLY A 52 21.44 21.06 -4.95
N LEU A 53 21.64 22.34 -4.63
CA LEU A 53 20.82 23.03 -3.62
C LEU A 53 19.35 23.13 -4.04
N SER A 54 19.07 23.46 -5.30
CA SER A 54 17.71 23.49 -5.85
C SER A 54 17.03 22.12 -5.75
N ALA A 55 17.74 21.04 -6.04
CA ALA A 55 17.21 19.68 -5.91
C ALA A 55 16.90 19.33 -4.44
N THR A 56 17.76 19.69 -3.50
CA THR A 56 17.50 19.51 -2.06
C THR A 56 16.29 20.31 -1.59
N VAL A 57 16.15 21.56 -2.02
CA VAL A 57 14.98 22.39 -1.69
C VAL A 57 13.71 21.78 -2.29
N LEU A 58 13.74 21.38 -3.57
CA LEU A 58 12.60 20.74 -4.22
C LEU A 58 12.17 19.46 -3.49
N MET A 59 13.12 18.60 -3.12
CA MET A 59 12.84 17.38 -2.35
C MET A 59 12.12 17.72 -1.04
N TRP A 60 12.62 18.68 -0.25
CA TRP A 60 11.98 19.08 1.00
C TRP A 60 10.61 19.71 0.80
N VAL A 61 10.43 20.52 -0.25
CA VAL A 61 9.11 21.07 -0.60
C VAL A 61 8.13 19.94 -0.89
N LEU A 62 8.51 18.94 -1.69
CA LEU A 62 7.66 17.79 -1.99
C LEU A 62 7.31 16.99 -0.73
N VAL A 63 8.29 16.74 0.16
CA VAL A 63 8.07 16.05 1.44
C VAL A 63 7.11 16.83 2.34
N ILE A 64 7.28 18.15 2.45
CA ILE A 64 6.40 19.01 3.26
C ILE A 64 4.99 19.05 2.67
N LEU A 65 4.84 19.19 1.35
CA LEU A 65 3.54 19.17 0.68
C LEU A 65 2.83 17.83 0.89
N ALA A 66 3.55 16.71 0.76
CA ALA A 66 3.00 15.39 1.04
C ALA A 66 2.59 15.24 2.51
N GLY A 67 3.38 15.76 3.46
CA GLY A 67 3.05 15.75 4.88
C GLY A 67 1.82 16.60 5.22
N ILE A 68 1.72 17.82 4.67
CA ILE A 68 0.54 18.69 4.84
C ILE A 68 -0.69 18.01 4.24
N GLY A 69 -0.57 17.47 3.02
CA GLY A 69 -1.63 16.72 2.37
C GLY A 69 -2.10 15.54 3.22
N ALA A 70 -1.18 14.74 3.76
CA ALA A 70 -1.52 13.59 4.59
C ALA A 70 -2.32 13.95 5.86
N LEU A 71 -2.12 15.16 6.40
CA LEU A 71 -2.82 15.66 7.59
C LEU A 71 -4.14 16.38 7.29
N THR A 72 -4.26 17.00 6.11
CA THR A 72 -5.41 17.89 5.78
C THR A 72 -6.35 17.31 4.73
N GLN A 73 -5.84 16.48 3.82
CA GLN A 73 -6.51 15.91 2.65
C GLN A 73 -5.99 14.48 2.45
N ARG A 74 -6.20 13.64 3.45
CA ARG A 74 -5.60 12.29 3.55
C ARG A 74 -5.97 11.43 2.36
N GLU A 75 -7.25 11.39 1.99
CA GLU A 75 -7.77 10.60 0.88
C GLU A 75 -7.09 10.97 -0.45
N PHE A 76 -7.17 12.25 -0.85
CA PHE A 76 -6.52 12.75 -2.06
C PHE A 76 -5.00 12.48 -2.06
N THR A 77 -4.34 12.67 -0.92
CA THR A 77 -2.90 12.44 -0.80
C THR A 77 -2.55 10.97 -0.99
N LEU A 78 -3.31 10.06 -0.38
CA LEU A 78 -3.14 8.63 -0.57
C LEU A 78 -3.40 8.25 -2.02
N GLN A 79 -4.46 8.74 -2.65
CA GLN A 79 -4.77 8.49 -4.05
C GLN A 79 -3.61 8.87 -4.98
N VAL A 80 -2.98 10.03 -4.75
CA VAL A 80 -1.81 10.48 -5.53
C VAL A 80 -0.59 9.61 -5.23
N LEU A 81 -0.31 9.30 -3.96
CA LEU A 81 0.90 8.56 -3.56
C LEU A 81 0.81 7.05 -3.84
N THR A 82 -0.38 6.48 -3.99
CA THR A 82 -0.58 5.09 -4.41
C THR A 82 -0.74 4.95 -5.92
N ASN A 83 -0.80 6.06 -6.66
CA ASN A 83 -0.85 6.01 -8.11
C ASN A 83 0.44 5.43 -8.71
N THR A 84 0.32 4.37 -9.50
CA THR A 84 1.44 3.64 -10.11
C THR A 84 2.37 4.54 -10.95
N PHE A 85 1.82 5.52 -11.67
CA PHE A 85 2.61 6.44 -12.48
C PHE A 85 3.38 7.46 -11.61
N VAL A 86 2.75 7.97 -10.56
CA VAL A 86 3.41 8.85 -9.58
C VAL A 86 4.54 8.12 -8.88
N LEU A 87 4.30 6.87 -8.43
CA LEU A 87 5.33 6.03 -7.82
C LEU A 87 6.51 5.76 -8.76
N LEU A 88 6.26 5.60 -10.07
CA LEU A 88 7.33 5.47 -11.07
C LEU A 88 8.19 6.74 -11.15
N ILE A 89 7.56 7.91 -11.16
CA ILE A 89 8.27 9.20 -11.14
C ILE A 89 9.09 9.33 -9.85
N VAL A 90 8.50 9.05 -8.69
CA VAL A 90 9.19 9.11 -7.39
C VAL A 90 10.39 8.16 -7.36
N GLN A 91 10.23 6.93 -7.85
CA GLN A 91 11.32 5.96 -7.98
C GLN A 91 12.47 6.51 -8.85
N GLY A 92 12.13 7.08 -10.02
CA GLY A 92 13.11 7.72 -10.91
C GLY A 92 13.81 8.91 -10.27
N LEU A 93 13.08 9.75 -9.53
CA LEU A 93 13.64 10.90 -8.81
C LEU A 93 14.59 10.49 -7.69
N LEU A 94 14.28 9.43 -6.94
CA LEU A 94 15.16 8.88 -5.90
C LEU A 94 16.49 8.39 -6.51
N ILE A 95 16.41 7.67 -7.63
CA ILE A 95 17.61 7.20 -8.35
C ILE A 95 18.41 8.40 -8.88
N ALA A 96 17.76 9.37 -9.51
CA ALA A 96 18.40 10.58 -10.02
C ALA A 96 19.09 11.38 -8.90
N TYR A 97 18.45 11.48 -7.73
CA TYR A 97 19.00 12.16 -6.57
C TYR A 97 20.18 11.39 -5.96
N ALA A 98 20.14 10.05 -5.95
CA ALA A 98 21.27 9.23 -5.55
C ALA A 98 22.49 9.45 -6.46
N VAL A 99 22.29 9.48 -7.78
CA VAL A 99 23.35 9.80 -8.75
C VAL A 99 23.89 11.21 -8.54
N LEU A 100 23.01 12.20 -8.33
CA LEU A 100 23.42 13.57 -8.03
C LEU A 100 24.26 13.63 -6.75
N TRP A 101 23.87 12.89 -5.71
CA TRP A 101 24.61 12.83 -4.45
C TRP A 101 26.01 12.25 -4.63
N LEU A 102 26.17 11.20 -5.45
CA LEU A 102 27.48 10.67 -5.83
C LEU A 102 28.34 11.73 -6.52
N VAL A 103 27.78 12.42 -7.52
CA VAL A 103 28.50 13.47 -8.26
C VAL A 103 28.96 14.59 -7.33
N LEU A 104 28.08 15.07 -6.44
CA LEU A 104 28.40 16.13 -5.48
C LEU A 104 29.39 15.65 -4.41
N GLY A 105 29.27 14.41 -3.93
CA GLY A 105 30.17 13.83 -2.94
C GLY A 105 31.59 13.66 -3.47
N PHE A 106 31.75 13.07 -4.65
CA PHE A 106 33.06 12.94 -5.30
C PHE A 106 33.69 14.29 -5.67
N ASP A 107 32.89 15.24 -6.16
CA ASP A 107 33.41 16.58 -6.43
C ASP A 107 33.79 17.30 -5.11
N THR A 108 33.05 17.12 -4.03
CA THR A 108 33.42 17.64 -2.71
C THR A 108 34.74 17.05 -2.24
N LEU A 109 34.95 15.74 -2.41
CA LEU A 109 36.22 15.07 -2.09
C LEU A 109 37.37 15.67 -2.91
N ARG A 110 37.18 15.91 -4.21
CA ARG A 110 38.16 16.61 -5.06
C ARG A 110 38.46 18.02 -4.55
N LEU A 111 37.44 18.78 -4.15
CA LEU A 111 37.57 20.15 -3.65
C LEU A 111 38.33 20.25 -2.33
N THR A 112 38.38 19.17 -1.53
CA THR A 112 39.18 19.16 -0.29
C THR A 112 40.69 19.29 -0.53
N LYS A 113 41.19 18.92 -1.72
CA LYS A 113 42.63 18.86 -2.05
C LYS A 113 43.42 18.04 -1.02
N LEU A 114 43.05 16.77 -0.84
CA LEU A 114 43.59 15.81 0.15
C LEU A 114 45.11 15.84 0.36
N VAL A 115 45.91 15.99 -0.70
CA VAL A 115 47.39 16.04 -0.61
C VAL A 115 47.88 17.19 0.27
N LYS A 116 47.12 18.30 0.34
CA LYS A 116 47.45 19.50 1.12
C LYS A 116 46.89 19.45 2.55
N VAL A 117 46.13 18.42 2.92
CA VAL A 117 45.65 18.16 4.28
C VAL A 117 46.78 17.54 5.11
N SER A 118 46.86 17.88 6.40
CA SER A 118 47.84 17.32 7.34
C SER A 118 47.75 15.78 7.38
N SER A 119 48.90 15.09 7.42
CA SER A 119 48.98 13.61 7.31
C SER A 119 47.99 12.86 8.21
N ALA A 120 47.91 13.24 9.49
CA ALA A 120 47.00 12.62 10.48
C ALA A 120 45.50 12.74 10.14
N TRP A 121 45.11 13.73 9.33
CA TRP A 121 43.71 13.99 8.97
C TRP A 121 43.32 13.52 7.57
N ARG A 122 44.28 13.07 6.75
CA ARG A 122 43.98 12.60 5.39
C ARG A 122 43.01 11.42 5.41
N LEU A 123 43.34 10.38 6.18
CA LEU A 123 42.52 9.17 6.27
C LEU A 123 41.13 9.44 6.88
N PRO A 124 41.00 10.15 8.03
CA PRO A 124 39.69 10.49 8.59
C PRO A 124 38.79 11.28 7.62
N VAL A 125 39.35 12.25 6.88
CA VAL A 125 38.57 13.06 5.92
C VAL A 125 38.09 12.20 4.75
N VAL A 126 38.91 11.27 4.24
CA VAL A 126 38.48 10.33 3.18
C VAL A 126 37.36 9.45 3.68
N ILE A 127 37.55 8.79 4.83
CA ILE A 127 36.54 7.89 5.40
C ILE A 127 35.22 8.63 5.62
N LEU A 128 35.26 9.81 6.25
CA LEU A 128 34.07 10.61 6.47
C LEU A 128 33.38 11.00 5.16
N SER A 129 34.14 11.43 4.15
CA SER A 129 33.58 11.80 2.85
C SER A 129 32.91 10.63 2.16
N LEU A 130 33.54 9.45 2.20
CA LEU A 130 32.97 8.23 1.62
C LEU A 130 31.70 7.82 2.35
N LEU A 131 31.70 7.81 3.68
CA LEU A 131 30.51 7.49 4.48
C LEU A 131 29.35 8.44 4.19
N LEU A 132 29.61 9.75 4.16
CA LEU A 132 28.59 10.78 3.89
C LEU A 132 28.15 10.84 2.42
N THR A 133 28.93 10.25 1.51
CA THR A 133 28.55 10.10 0.10
C THR A 133 27.74 8.83 -0.11
N PHE A 134 28.23 7.67 0.35
CA PHE A 134 27.60 6.38 0.11
C PHE A 134 26.39 6.11 1.01
N GLY A 135 26.35 6.61 2.25
CA GLY A 135 25.22 6.42 3.16
C GLY A 135 23.88 6.86 2.55
N PRO A 136 23.74 8.14 2.12
CA PRO A 136 22.52 8.63 1.47
C PRO A 136 22.21 7.94 0.15
N VAL A 137 23.23 7.55 -0.62
CA VAL A 137 23.06 6.84 -1.90
C VAL A 137 22.47 5.45 -1.67
N LEU A 138 22.97 4.72 -0.67
CA LEU A 138 22.41 3.42 -0.27
C LEU A 138 20.99 3.59 0.26
N GLY A 139 20.74 4.61 1.08
CA GLY A 139 19.39 4.92 1.59
C GLY A 139 18.40 5.24 0.46
N ALA A 140 18.80 6.08 -0.50
CA ALA A 140 17.99 6.41 -1.68
C ALA A 140 17.77 5.19 -2.59
N GLY A 141 18.78 4.32 -2.76
CA GLY A 141 18.65 3.07 -3.49
C GLY A 141 17.67 2.10 -2.85
N TRP A 142 17.74 1.93 -1.52
CA TRP A 142 16.79 1.14 -0.76
C TRP A 142 15.36 1.72 -0.83
N ALA A 143 15.22 3.04 -0.72
CA ALA A 143 13.94 3.71 -0.87
C ALA A 143 13.36 3.52 -2.28
N ALA A 144 14.18 3.65 -3.33
CA ALA A 144 13.76 3.43 -4.71
C ALA A 144 13.35 1.98 -4.98
N ASN A 145 14.04 1.01 -4.38
CA ASN A 145 13.65 -0.40 -4.45
C ASN A 145 12.30 -0.62 -3.75
N SER A 146 12.13 -0.08 -2.54
CA SER A 146 10.88 -0.18 -1.78
C SER A 146 9.70 0.44 -2.52
N VAL A 147 9.86 1.63 -3.10
CA VAL A 147 8.85 2.28 -3.95
C VAL A 147 8.53 1.43 -5.17
N GLY A 148 9.54 0.80 -5.78
CA GLY A 148 9.36 -0.14 -6.89
C GLY A 148 8.53 -1.37 -6.51
N SER A 149 8.80 -1.95 -5.34
CA SER A 149 8.03 -3.09 -4.80
C SER A 149 6.59 -2.72 -4.49
N VAL A 150 6.35 -1.56 -3.86
CA VAL A 150 5.00 -1.04 -3.60
C VAL A 150 4.25 -0.79 -4.91
N ARG A 151 4.91 -0.17 -5.90
CA ARG A 151 4.34 0.06 -7.23
C ARG A 151 3.98 -1.24 -7.94
N GLY A 152 4.85 -2.26 -7.83
CA GLY A 152 4.61 -3.60 -8.36
C GLY A 152 3.39 -4.25 -7.72
N ALA A 153 3.36 -4.29 -6.38
CA ALA A 153 2.24 -4.85 -5.62
C ALA A 153 0.90 -4.17 -5.94
N ILE A 154 0.86 -2.84 -6.00
CA ILE A 154 -0.35 -2.10 -6.41
C ILE A 154 -0.74 -2.45 -7.84
N GLY A 155 0.24 -2.54 -8.75
CA GLY A 155 0.01 -2.95 -10.14
C GLY A 155 -0.53 -4.37 -10.25
N ASP A 156 -0.05 -5.30 -9.44
CA ASP A 156 -0.48 -6.71 -9.49
C ASP A 156 -1.89 -6.87 -8.88
N ILE A 157 -2.19 -6.14 -7.79
CA ILE A 157 -3.49 -6.21 -7.11
C ILE A 157 -4.59 -5.47 -7.91
N PHE A 158 -4.29 -4.27 -8.40
CA PHE A 158 -5.28 -3.37 -9.00
C PHE A 158 -5.15 -3.23 -10.53
N GLY A 159 -4.13 -3.82 -11.16
CA GLY A 159 -3.87 -3.69 -12.60
C GLY A 159 -4.85 -4.43 -13.50
N GLY A 160 -5.74 -5.25 -12.93
CA GLY A 160 -6.82 -5.91 -13.66
C GLY A 160 -7.90 -4.96 -14.22
N GLY A 161 -7.86 -3.68 -13.85
CA GLY A 161 -8.77 -2.66 -14.39
C GLY A 161 -10.22 -2.80 -13.91
N ALA A 162 -10.43 -3.47 -12.78
CA ALA A 162 -11.75 -3.51 -12.14
C ALA A 162 -12.20 -2.06 -11.87
N PRO A 163 -13.43 -1.68 -12.28
CA PRO A 163 -13.93 -0.34 -12.03
C PRO A 163 -13.95 -0.06 -10.53
N ALA A 164 -13.66 1.18 -10.15
CA ALA A 164 -13.80 1.60 -8.77
C ALA A 164 -15.25 1.38 -8.32
N VAL A 165 -15.42 0.76 -7.17
CA VAL A 165 -16.72 0.58 -6.53
C VAL A 165 -16.84 1.63 -5.44
N GLU A 166 -17.93 2.39 -5.47
CA GLU A 166 -18.23 3.39 -4.43
C GLU A 166 -18.62 2.69 -3.12
N PRO A 167 -18.29 3.27 -1.95
CA PRO A 167 -18.72 2.72 -0.68
C PRO A 167 -20.24 2.85 -0.52
N VAL A 168 -20.89 1.87 0.11
CA VAL A 168 -22.31 1.94 0.47
C VAL A 168 -22.41 2.48 1.90
N ASP A 169 -23.13 3.58 2.07
CA ASP A 169 -23.26 4.28 3.35
C ASP A 169 -21.92 4.57 4.03
N GLY A 170 -20.92 4.94 3.22
CA GLY A 170 -19.56 5.27 3.68
C GLY A 170 -18.71 4.06 4.06
N ARG A 171 -19.17 2.82 3.76
CA ARG A 171 -18.47 1.58 4.13
C ARG A 171 -18.28 0.64 2.95
N TYR A 172 -17.19 -0.11 3.02
CA TYR A 172 -16.93 -1.28 2.20
C TYR A 172 -17.18 -2.54 3.01
N ASN A 173 -18.11 -3.37 2.56
CA ASN A 173 -18.47 -4.60 3.26
C ASN A 173 -18.00 -5.81 2.45
N ILE A 174 -17.16 -6.64 3.08
CA ILE A 174 -16.52 -7.82 2.49
C ILE A 174 -16.92 -9.05 3.29
N LEU A 175 -17.58 -10.02 2.64
CA LEU A 175 -17.91 -11.31 3.23
C LEU A 175 -16.72 -12.27 3.13
N LEU A 176 -16.21 -12.71 4.27
CA LEU A 176 -15.16 -13.73 4.36
C LEU A 176 -15.78 -15.09 4.62
N LEU A 177 -15.49 -16.03 3.73
CA LEU A 177 -15.94 -17.41 3.77
C LEU A 177 -14.71 -18.31 3.87
N GLY A 178 -14.51 -18.96 5.01
CA GLY A 178 -13.49 -19.98 5.17
C GLY A 178 -14.10 -21.37 4.97
N THR A 179 -13.54 -22.14 4.04
CA THR A 179 -14.00 -23.48 3.70
C THR A 179 -12.91 -24.51 4.01
N ASP A 180 -13.31 -25.74 4.31
CA ASP A 180 -12.41 -26.90 4.37
C ASP A 180 -12.77 -27.88 3.23
N ALA A 181 -12.28 -27.55 2.03
CA ALA A 181 -12.41 -28.35 0.83
C ALA A 181 -11.11 -29.13 0.57
N GLY A 182 -10.90 -30.18 1.35
CA GLY A 182 -9.92 -31.22 1.00
C GLY A 182 -10.29 -31.94 -0.30
N GLU A 183 -9.28 -32.42 -1.04
CA GLU A 183 -9.43 -33.15 -2.32
C GLU A 183 -10.38 -34.37 -2.23
N ASP A 184 -10.63 -34.87 -1.01
CA ASP A 184 -11.47 -36.03 -0.72
C ASP A 184 -12.90 -35.68 -0.21
N ARG A 185 -13.34 -34.40 -0.26
CA ARG A 185 -14.66 -33.99 0.26
C ARG A 185 -15.62 -33.54 -0.84
N GLU A 186 -16.69 -34.31 -1.04
CA GLU A 186 -17.90 -33.87 -1.73
C GLU A 186 -18.75 -33.01 -0.78
N GLY A 187 -18.63 -31.69 -0.89
CA GLY A 187 -19.43 -30.74 -0.13
C GLY A 187 -18.64 -29.52 0.33
N LEU A 188 -18.67 -28.45 -0.47
CA LEU A 188 -18.15 -27.15 -0.07
C LEU A 188 -19.18 -26.49 0.84
N ARG A 189 -18.87 -26.32 2.13
CA ARG A 189 -19.64 -25.52 3.09
C ARG A 189 -18.69 -24.60 3.85
N PRO A 190 -19.00 -23.30 4.00
CA PRO A 190 -18.17 -22.42 4.79
C PRO A 190 -18.27 -22.80 6.27
N ASP A 191 -17.13 -23.05 6.90
CA ASP A 191 -17.01 -23.35 8.32
C ASP A 191 -16.81 -22.06 9.15
N SER A 192 -16.25 -21.02 8.52
CA SER A 192 -16.18 -19.67 9.07
C SER A 192 -16.86 -18.67 8.14
N ILE A 193 -17.71 -17.82 8.72
CA ILE A 193 -18.47 -16.80 8.01
C ILE A 193 -18.29 -15.50 8.79
N SER A 194 -17.78 -14.46 8.14
CA SER A 194 -17.55 -13.18 8.81
C SER A 194 -17.77 -12.03 7.83
N LEU A 195 -18.47 -10.99 8.28
CA LEU A 195 -18.59 -9.75 7.53
C LEU A 195 -17.55 -8.75 8.04
N VAL A 196 -16.66 -8.30 7.17
CA VAL A 196 -15.72 -7.22 7.44
C VAL A 196 -16.29 -5.94 6.88
N SER A 197 -16.57 -4.97 7.75
CA SER A 197 -17.04 -3.64 7.36
C SER A 197 -15.94 -2.61 7.61
N VAL A 198 -15.47 -1.97 6.54
CA VAL A 198 -14.38 -0.99 6.57
C VAL A 198 -14.94 0.39 6.27
N ASP A 199 -14.70 1.33 7.18
CA ASP A 199 -15.01 2.74 6.99
C ASP A 199 -14.13 3.34 5.88
N ALA A 200 -14.75 3.91 4.85
CA ALA A 200 -14.06 4.37 3.65
C ALA A 200 -13.14 5.59 3.92
N GLU A 201 -13.49 6.45 4.87
CA GLU A 201 -12.73 7.66 5.18
C GLU A 201 -11.55 7.36 6.14
N THR A 202 -11.81 6.56 7.18
CA THR A 202 -10.85 6.35 8.28
C THR A 202 -10.03 5.06 8.14
N GLY A 203 -10.55 4.08 7.40
CA GLY A 203 -10.00 2.72 7.31
C GLY A 203 -10.25 1.86 8.56
N GLN A 204 -11.05 2.34 9.53
CA GLN A 204 -11.42 1.53 10.69
C GLN A 204 -12.31 0.36 10.27
N SER A 205 -11.95 -0.84 10.71
CA SER A 205 -12.70 -2.05 10.39
C SER A 205 -13.38 -2.63 11.62
N VAL A 206 -14.56 -3.22 11.38
CA VAL A 206 -15.27 -4.08 12.32
C VAL A 206 -15.47 -5.43 11.65
N ILE A 207 -15.23 -6.50 12.40
CA ILE A 207 -15.45 -7.88 11.94
C ILE A 207 -16.63 -8.44 12.72
N VAL A 208 -17.70 -8.77 12.01
CA VAL A 208 -18.89 -9.42 12.55
C VAL A 208 -18.81 -10.90 12.22
N GLY A 209 -18.52 -11.73 13.21
CA GLY A 209 -18.54 -13.18 13.04
C GLY A 209 -19.97 -13.71 13.07
N LEU A 210 -20.33 -14.50 12.05
CA LEU A 210 -21.62 -15.18 11.97
C LEU A 210 -21.40 -16.67 12.23
N PRO A 211 -21.97 -17.23 13.33
CA PRO A 211 -21.90 -18.67 13.55
C PRO A 211 -22.49 -19.45 12.36
N ARG A 212 -21.79 -20.49 11.92
CA ARG A 212 -22.20 -21.33 10.78
C ARG A 212 -23.59 -21.97 10.97
N GLU A 213 -24.00 -22.16 12.23
CA GLU A 213 -25.26 -22.79 12.64
C GLU A 213 -26.37 -21.77 12.92
N LEU A 214 -26.20 -20.50 12.55
CA LEU A 214 -27.30 -19.55 12.61
C LEU A 214 -28.48 -20.08 11.80
N ILE A 215 -29.64 -20.08 12.45
CA ILE A 215 -30.93 -20.47 11.89
C ILE A 215 -31.76 -19.23 11.59
N GLU A 216 -32.85 -19.40 10.83
CA GLU A 216 -33.85 -18.36 10.60
C GLU A 216 -33.26 -17.09 9.95
N MET A 217 -32.20 -17.27 9.14
CA MET A 217 -31.50 -16.16 8.52
C MET A 217 -32.46 -15.42 7.58
N PRO A 218 -32.72 -14.12 7.80
CA PRO A 218 -33.62 -13.35 6.96
C PRO A 218 -32.96 -13.01 5.62
N PHE A 219 -33.79 -12.74 4.61
CA PHE A 219 -33.35 -12.29 3.29
C PHE A 219 -33.94 -10.91 2.97
N PRO A 220 -33.22 -10.05 2.22
CA PRO A 220 -33.77 -8.83 1.64
C PRO A 220 -35.01 -9.12 0.78
N GLU A 221 -35.97 -8.19 0.73
CA GLU A 221 -37.22 -8.38 -0.04
C GLU A 221 -36.99 -8.57 -1.54
N ASP A 222 -35.90 -8.02 -2.07
CA ASP A 222 -35.48 -8.14 -3.47
C ASP A 222 -34.62 -9.39 -3.76
N SER A 223 -34.27 -10.16 -2.73
CA SER A 223 -33.55 -11.43 -2.88
C SER A 223 -34.46 -12.50 -3.51
N PRO A 224 -33.98 -13.26 -4.51
CA PRO A 224 -34.68 -14.45 -4.99
C PRO A 224 -34.99 -15.45 -3.86
N MET A 225 -34.15 -15.51 -2.83
CA MET A 225 -34.35 -16.39 -1.68
C MET A 225 -35.56 -15.98 -0.83
N ALA A 226 -35.95 -14.71 -0.81
CA ALA A 226 -37.14 -14.26 -0.10
C ALA A 226 -38.44 -14.82 -0.72
N ALA A 227 -38.44 -15.13 -2.02
CA ALA A 227 -39.59 -15.79 -2.66
C ALA A 227 -39.77 -17.24 -2.18
N VAL A 228 -38.68 -17.92 -1.86
CA VAL A 228 -38.68 -19.31 -1.37
C VAL A 228 -38.85 -19.36 0.14
N HIS A 229 -38.18 -18.47 0.87
CA HIS A 229 -38.12 -18.38 2.32
C HIS A 229 -38.50 -16.98 2.82
N PRO A 230 -39.79 -16.57 2.71
CA PRO A 230 -40.23 -15.21 3.04
C PRO A 230 -40.08 -14.87 4.53
N ASN A 231 -40.02 -15.87 5.40
CA ASN A 231 -39.88 -15.71 6.84
C ASN A 231 -38.46 -16.02 7.36
N GLY A 232 -37.49 -16.17 6.46
CA GLY A 232 -36.12 -16.57 6.77
C GLY A 232 -35.83 -18.04 6.47
N PHE A 233 -34.55 -18.37 6.35
CA PHE A 233 -34.09 -19.67 5.89
C PHE A 233 -34.58 -20.80 6.80
N GLY A 234 -35.35 -21.74 6.22
CA GLY A 234 -35.94 -22.85 6.96
C GLY A 234 -37.20 -22.52 7.76
N VAL A 235 -37.72 -21.28 7.75
CA VAL A 235 -38.88 -20.87 8.57
C VAL A 235 -40.17 -20.97 7.76
N ALA A 236 -41.21 -21.58 8.32
CA ALA A 236 -42.53 -21.66 7.70
C ALA A 236 -43.41 -20.44 8.02
N PRO A 237 -44.41 -20.13 7.18
CA PRO A 237 -44.68 -20.76 5.89
C PRO A 237 -43.61 -20.41 4.85
N ASN A 238 -43.20 -21.40 4.06
CA ASN A 238 -42.25 -21.23 2.96
C ASN A 238 -42.53 -22.22 1.82
N ALA A 239 -41.72 -22.22 0.77
CA ALA A 239 -41.93 -23.06 -0.41
C ALA A 239 -41.92 -24.57 -0.13
N PHE A 240 -41.35 -25.02 0.99
CA PHE A 240 -41.24 -26.43 1.36
C PHE A 240 -42.39 -26.91 2.24
N SER A 241 -42.94 -26.04 3.08
CA SER A 241 -44.02 -26.40 4.01
C SER A 241 -44.73 -25.17 4.57
N GLU A 242 -46.06 -25.27 4.71
CA GLU A 242 -46.92 -24.22 5.25
C GLU A 242 -46.94 -24.21 6.78
N ASP A 243 -46.84 -25.39 7.42
CA ASP A 243 -47.10 -25.57 8.86
C ASP A 243 -45.82 -25.71 9.71
N TRP A 244 -44.79 -26.32 9.14
CA TRP A 244 -43.52 -26.62 9.81
C TRP A 244 -42.37 -26.12 8.94
N GLY A 245 -41.29 -25.61 9.54
CA GLY A 245 -40.12 -25.14 8.78
C GLY A 245 -39.61 -26.17 7.76
N GLY A 246 -38.80 -25.72 6.79
CA GLY A 246 -38.32 -26.61 5.74
C GLY A 246 -37.29 -25.97 4.83
N CYS A 247 -36.32 -26.77 4.42
CA CYS A 247 -35.30 -26.53 3.41
C CYS A 247 -34.77 -27.90 2.94
N LEU A 248 -33.89 -27.95 1.94
CA LEU A 248 -33.31 -29.21 1.46
C LEU A 248 -32.15 -29.75 2.33
N THR A 249 -31.66 -28.94 3.26
CA THR A 249 -30.49 -29.25 4.10
C THR A 249 -30.80 -29.17 5.61
N THR A 250 -29.86 -28.64 6.41
CA THR A 250 -30.03 -28.46 7.87
C THR A 250 -30.63 -27.10 8.24
N CYS A 251 -30.93 -26.27 7.25
CA CYS A 251 -31.43 -24.90 7.40
C CYS A 251 -30.52 -23.99 8.24
N TYR A 252 -29.22 -24.30 8.24
CA TYR A 252 -28.17 -23.50 8.85
C TYR A 252 -27.55 -22.58 7.81
N LEU A 253 -27.06 -21.42 8.23
CA LEU A 253 -26.41 -20.45 7.34
C LEU A 253 -25.34 -21.08 6.44
N ASN A 254 -24.51 -21.98 6.95
CA ASN A 254 -23.48 -22.61 6.13
C ASN A 254 -24.01 -23.66 5.13
N ALA A 255 -25.20 -24.21 5.39
CA ALA A 255 -25.83 -25.18 4.52
C ALA A 255 -26.50 -24.50 3.33
N LEU A 256 -26.87 -23.22 3.45
CA LEU A 256 -27.43 -22.40 2.38
C LEU A 256 -26.53 -22.37 1.14
N TYR A 257 -25.21 -22.21 1.32
CA TYR A 257 -24.25 -22.29 0.22
C TYR A 257 -24.42 -23.61 -0.55
N ALA A 258 -24.39 -24.74 0.16
CA ALA A 258 -24.47 -26.06 -0.45
C ALA A 258 -25.85 -26.33 -1.07
N GLU A 259 -26.90 -25.82 -0.46
CA GLU A 259 -28.28 -25.98 -0.94
C GLU A 259 -28.48 -25.35 -2.31
N VAL A 260 -28.01 -24.12 -2.48
CA VAL A 260 -28.17 -23.37 -3.73
C VAL A 260 -27.13 -23.77 -4.77
N GLU A 261 -25.89 -24.09 -4.36
CA GLU A 261 -24.79 -24.40 -5.29
C GLU A 261 -24.78 -25.88 -5.74
N LEU A 262 -24.99 -26.82 -4.81
CA LEU A 262 -24.61 -28.22 -5.03
C LEU A 262 -25.78 -29.16 -5.28
N LEU A 263 -26.98 -28.86 -4.76
CA LEU A 263 -28.11 -29.79 -4.85
C LEU A 263 -28.79 -29.78 -6.23
N GLY A 264 -28.65 -28.71 -7.00
CA GLY A 264 -29.22 -28.62 -8.35
C GLY A 264 -30.74 -28.76 -8.39
N ASP A 265 -31.43 -28.33 -7.33
CA ASP A 265 -32.89 -28.39 -7.27
C ASP A 265 -33.51 -27.42 -8.29
N PRO A 266 -34.49 -27.86 -9.12
CA PRO A 266 -35.13 -27.00 -10.11
C PRO A 266 -35.76 -25.73 -9.53
N MET A 267 -36.07 -25.70 -8.23
CA MET A 267 -36.61 -24.50 -7.57
C MET A 267 -35.63 -23.33 -7.57
N TYR A 268 -34.32 -23.59 -7.52
CA TYR A 268 -33.28 -22.56 -7.56
C TYR A 268 -32.79 -22.27 -8.99
N GLU A 269 -33.41 -22.88 -10.02
CA GLU A 269 -33.00 -22.68 -11.40
C GLU A 269 -33.17 -21.20 -11.82
N GLY A 270 -32.08 -20.61 -12.32
CA GLY A 270 -32.04 -19.21 -12.72
C GLY A 270 -31.80 -18.21 -11.58
N PHE A 271 -31.76 -18.66 -10.31
CA PHE A 271 -31.35 -17.79 -9.21
C PHE A 271 -29.88 -17.39 -9.40
N TYR A 272 -29.59 -16.10 -9.27
CA TYR A 272 -28.25 -15.55 -9.44
C TYR A 272 -27.55 -15.97 -10.74
N ALA A 273 -28.30 -16.10 -11.85
CA ALA A 273 -27.78 -16.61 -13.13
C ALA A 273 -26.57 -15.82 -13.69
N ASP A 274 -26.41 -14.56 -13.31
CA ASP A 274 -25.30 -13.69 -13.71
C ASP A 274 -24.06 -13.80 -12.80
N SER A 275 -24.16 -14.47 -11.64
CA SER A 275 -23.10 -14.57 -10.61
C SER A 275 -21.78 -15.08 -11.18
N VAL A 276 -21.82 -16.15 -11.98
CA VAL A 276 -20.63 -16.76 -12.62
C VAL A 276 -19.92 -15.78 -13.53
N SER A 277 -20.67 -14.95 -14.28
CA SER A 277 -20.08 -13.94 -15.17
C SER A 277 -19.39 -12.81 -14.41
N ARG A 278 -19.78 -12.60 -13.15
CA ARG A 278 -19.16 -11.64 -12.21
C ARG A 278 -18.12 -12.29 -11.30
N GLY A 279 -17.75 -13.55 -11.59
CA GLY A 279 -16.74 -14.29 -10.84
C GLY A 279 -17.21 -14.85 -9.50
N SER A 280 -18.52 -14.87 -9.24
CA SER A 280 -19.17 -15.43 -8.03
C SER A 280 -19.89 -16.75 -8.33
N SER A 281 -20.68 -17.25 -7.38
CA SER A 281 -21.53 -18.43 -7.56
C SER A 281 -22.90 -18.26 -6.87
N PRO A 282 -23.95 -18.98 -7.30
CA PRO A 282 -25.27 -18.91 -6.66
C PRO A 282 -25.23 -19.15 -5.15
N GLY A 283 -24.43 -20.10 -4.66
CA GLY A 283 -24.27 -20.34 -3.22
C GLY A 283 -23.63 -19.17 -2.47
N ILE A 284 -22.69 -18.45 -3.10
CA ILE A 284 -22.07 -17.25 -2.51
C ILE A 284 -23.09 -16.12 -2.44
N GLU A 285 -23.79 -15.84 -3.54
CA GLU A 285 -24.77 -14.74 -3.57
C GLU A 285 -25.94 -15.01 -2.62
N ALA A 286 -26.45 -16.25 -2.54
CA ALA A 286 -27.45 -16.60 -1.53
C ALA A 286 -26.95 -16.38 -0.09
N THR A 287 -25.69 -16.73 0.18
CA THR A 287 -25.07 -16.47 1.50
C THR A 287 -24.93 -14.97 1.76
N LYS A 288 -24.56 -14.18 0.75
CA LYS A 288 -24.51 -12.71 0.87
C LYS A 288 -25.87 -12.16 1.24
N ASP A 289 -26.92 -12.51 0.51
CA ASP A 289 -28.28 -12.06 0.78
C ASP A 289 -28.70 -12.40 2.22
N ALA A 290 -28.38 -13.61 2.71
CA ALA A 290 -28.68 -13.98 4.09
C ALA A 290 -27.97 -13.08 5.11
N VAL A 291 -26.68 -12.75 4.92
CA VAL A 291 -26.01 -11.83 5.86
C VAL A 291 -26.43 -10.37 5.65
N GLU A 292 -26.77 -9.95 4.44
CA GLU A 292 -27.37 -8.64 4.18
C GLU A 292 -28.69 -8.49 4.94
N GLY A 293 -29.57 -9.49 4.88
CA GLY A 293 -30.83 -9.51 5.63
C GLY A 293 -30.61 -9.44 7.14
N ALA A 294 -29.63 -10.19 7.66
CA ALA A 294 -29.37 -10.24 9.11
C ALA A 294 -28.68 -8.98 9.66
N THR A 295 -27.84 -8.32 8.85
CA THR A 295 -27.03 -7.19 9.29
C THR A 295 -27.56 -5.84 8.84
N GLY A 296 -28.40 -5.80 7.81
CA GLY A 296 -28.83 -4.59 7.12
C GLY A 296 -27.72 -3.91 6.30
N LEU A 297 -26.57 -4.56 6.11
CA LEU A 297 -25.42 -4.00 5.40
C LEU A 297 -25.29 -4.64 4.02
N THR A 298 -25.23 -3.83 2.95
CA THR A 298 -24.98 -4.32 1.59
C THR A 298 -23.57 -4.89 1.46
N VAL A 299 -23.45 -6.15 1.05
CA VAL A 299 -22.20 -6.88 0.86
C VAL A 299 -21.72 -6.72 -0.57
N GLN A 300 -20.67 -5.90 -0.74
CA GLN A 300 -20.14 -5.56 -2.06
C GLN A 300 -19.14 -6.59 -2.57
N PHE A 301 -18.38 -7.20 -1.67
CA PHE A 301 -17.29 -8.09 -1.99
C PHE A 301 -17.39 -9.38 -1.19
N TYR A 302 -16.75 -10.42 -1.69
CA TYR A 302 -16.52 -11.62 -0.91
C TYR A 302 -15.11 -12.15 -1.14
N VAL A 303 -14.63 -12.94 -0.18
CA VAL A 303 -13.38 -13.69 -0.27
C VAL A 303 -13.66 -15.08 0.25
N LEU A 304 -13.49 -16.08 -0.61
CA LEU A 304 -13.59 -17.49 -0.26
C LEU A 304 -12.18 -18.08 -0.17
N ILE A 305 -11.81 -18.61 1.00
CA ILE A 305 -10.49 -19.18 1.27
C ILE A 305 -10.65 -20.61 1.74
N ASP A 306 -10.00 -21.52 1.02
CA ASP A 306 -9.83 -22.91 1.46
C ASP A 306 -8.68 -23.04 2.49
N MET A 307 -8.78 -24.00 3.41
CA MET A 307 -7.76 -24.27 4.43
C MET A 307 -6.36 -24.55 3.84
N ASN A 308 -6.27 -25.18 2.66
CA ASN A 308 -4.98 -25.35 1.97
C ASN A 308 -4.43 -24.03 1.39
N GLY A 309 -5.33 -23.11 1.04
CA GLY A 309 -4.99 -21.72 0.72
C GLY A 309 -4.47 -20.99 1.95
N PHE A 310 -5.16 -21.14 3.08
CA PHE A 310 -4.77 -20.51 4.35
C PHE A 310 -3.40 -20.98 4.85
N ALA A 311 -3.08 -22.27 4.77
CA ALA A 311 -1.78 -22.80 5.22
C ALA A 311 -0.57 -22.31 4.41
N ARG A 312 -0.80 -21.71 3.23
CA ARG A 312 0.26 -21.17 2.34
C ARG A 312 0.47 -19.66 2.50
N LEU A 313 -0.37 -18.99 3.29
CA LEU A 313 -0.25 -17.57 3.66
C LEU A 313 0.65 -17.40 4.88
#